data_AF-V5GQA8-F1
#
_entry.id   AF-V5GQA8-F1
#
_cell.length_a   1.000
_cell.length_b   1.000
_cell.length_c   1.000
_cell.angle_alpha   90.00
_cell.angle_beta   90.00
_cell.angle_gamma   90.00
#
_symmetry.space_group_name_H-M   'P 1'
#
loop_
_entity.id
_entity.type
_entity.pdbx_description
1 polymer ?
#
loop_
_entity_poly.entity_id
_entity_poly.type
_entity_poly.pdbx_seq_one_letter_code
_entity_poly.pdbx_strand_id
1 'polypeptide(L)'
;KLKDIKLHKKNEKPTKHQKCFNYLLWLISTSRNAVVVIICSAVAYHYENTSEGSPFLLTGKVKAGLPELKLPPFRTVIGNRTVDFAGMASDLGSSIVLVPI
;
A
#
# COMPACT_ATOMS: atom_id res chain seq x y z
N LYS A 1 -17.59 9.49 13.81
CA LYS A 1 -17.58 8.02 13.91
C LYS A 1 -18.84 7.48 13.22
N LEU A 2 -18.74 7.01 11.97
CA LEU A 2 -19.91 6.47 11.23
C LEU A 2 -20.44 5.13 11.81
N LYS A 3 -19.65 4.47 12.67
CA LYS A 3 -20.03 3.22 13.36
C LYS A 3 -21.12 3.40 14.43
N ASP A 4 -21.44 4.63 14.83
CA ASP A 4 -22.42 4.91 15.88
C ASP A 4 -23.85 5.17 15.37
N ILE A 5 -24.08 5.10 14.04
CA ILE A 5 -25.43 5.20 13.49
C ILE A 5 -26.15 3.87 13.73
N LYS A 6 -26.72 3.73 14.92
CA LYS A 6 -27.64 2.63 15.25
C LYS A 6 -28.93 2.83 14.46
N LEU A 7 -28.99 2.26 13.26
CA LEU A 7 -30.23 2.13 12.45
C LEU A 7 -31.25 1.15 13.05
N HIS A 8 -31.08 0.78 14.32
CA HIS A 8 -31.83 -0.26 14.99
C HIS A 8 -32.66 0.33 16.12
N LYS A 9 -33.99 0.25 16.04
CA LYS A 9 -34.86 0.42 17.21
C LYS A 9 -34.51 -0.69 18.20
N LYS A 10 -34.26 -0.29 19.45
CA LYS A 10 -33.65 -1.09 20.55
C LYS A 10 -34.31 -2.46 20.86
N ASN A 11 -35.37 -2.90 20.18
CA ASN A 11 -36.21 -4.04 20.55
C ASN A 11 -36.67 -5.01 19.43
N GLU A 12 -36.16 -4.97 18.20
CA GLU A 12 -36.56 -5.94 17.14
C GLU A 12 -35.40 -6.75 16.54
N LYS A 13 -35.65 -7.87 15.85
CA LYS A 13 -34.60 -8.64 15.17
C LYS A 13 -34.26 -7.95 13.83
N PRO A 14 -32.98 -7.66 13.52
CA PRO A 14 -32.63 -6.92 12.31
C PRO A 14 -32.95 -7.73 11.04
N THR A 15 -33.62 -7.08 10.10
CA THR A 15 -33.96 -7.63 8.78
C THR A 15 -32.68 -7.98 7.99
N LYS A 16 -32.73 -8.96 7.08
CA LYS A 16 -31.55 -9.37 6.28
C LYS A 16 -30.86 -8.18 5.58
N HIS A 17 -31.66 -7.25 5.05
CA HIS A 17 -31.17 -6.02 4.40
C HIS A 17 -30.46 -5.07 5.37
N GLN A 18 -30.94 -4.94 6.61
CA GLN A 18 -30.31 -4.09 7.63
C GLN A 18 -28.96 -4.66 8.08
N LYS A 19 -28.84 -5.99 8.18
CA LYS A 19 -27.53 -6.64 8.42
C LYS A 19 -26.55 -6.38 7.28
N CYS A 20 -27.01 -6.51 6.03
CA CYS A 20 -26.20 -6.21 4.85
C CYS A 20 -25.72 -4.75 4.85
N PHE A 21 -26.62 -3.81 5.12
CA PHE A 21 -26.29 -2.39 5.17
C PHE A 21 -25.30 -2.05 6.29
N ASN A 22 -25.49 -2.60 7.49
CA ASN A 22 -24.55 -2.43 8.59
C ASN A 22 -23.17 -3.02 8.26
N TYR A 23 -23.13 -4.16 7.55
CA TYR A 23 -21.88 -4.76 7.09
C TYR A 23 -21.19 -3.89 6.03
N LEU A 24 -21.93 -3.32 5.07
CA LEU A 24 -21.39 -2.37 4.08
C LEU A 24 -20.85 -1.10 4.75
N LEU A 25 -21.58 -0.52 5.71
CA LEU A 25 -21.10 0.63 6.48
C LEU A 25 -19.85 0.30 7.29
N TRP A 26 -19.80 -0.90 7.88
CA TRP A 26 -18.61 -1.37 8.60
C TRP A 26 -17.41 -1.56 7.67
N LEU A 27 -17.64 -2.09 6.47
CA LEU A 27 -16.63 -2.26 5.43
C LEU A 27 -16.09 -0.89 4.98
N ILE A 28 -16.97 0.04 4.58
CA ILE A 28 -16.61 1.41 4.17
C ILE A 28 -15.86 2.14 5.29
N SER A 29 -16.29 1.97 6.54
CA SER A 29 -15.64 2.60 7.69
C SER A 29 -14.22 2.05 7.94
N THR A 30 -13.99 0.77 7.64
CA THR A 30 -12.68 0.13 7.84
C THR A 30 -11.76 0.42 6.65
N SER A 31 -12.31 0.52 5.45
CA SER A 31 -11.57 0.69 4.20
C SER A 31 -11.46 2.14 3.73
N ARG A 32 -11.64 3.15 4.61
CA ARG A 32 -11.59 4.59 4.25
C ARG A 32 -10.42 4.95 3.32
N ASN A 33 -9.23 4.43 3.60
CA ASN A 33 -8.04 4.71 2.80
C ASN A 33 -8.15 4.11 1.39
N ALA A 34 -8.65 2.89 1.25
CA ALA A 34 -8.86 2.25 -0.04
C ALA A 34 -9.97 2.95 -0.84
N VAL A 35 -11.06 3.37 -0.18
CA VAL A 35 -12.15 4.12 -0.83
C VAL A 35 -11.64 5.42 -1.45
N VAL A 36 -10.80 6.16 -0.72
CA VAL A 36 -10.21 7.40 -1.24
C VAL A 36 -9.34 7.14 -2.47
N VAL A 37 -8.50 6.09 -2.44
CA VAL A 37 -7.64 5.72 -3.58
C VAL A 37 -8.47 5.33 -4.80
N ILE A 38 -9.54 4.53 -4.62
CA ILE A 38 -10.43 4.10 -5.72
C ILE A 38 -11.12 5.32 -6.35
N ILE A 39 -11.67 6.22 -5.54
CA ILE A 39 -12.34 7.44 -6.04
C ILE A 39 -11.34 8.32 -6.80
N CYS A 40 -10.16 8.55 -6.22
CA CYS A 40 -9.11 9.35 -6.86
C CYS A 40 -8.66 8.73 -8.20
N SER A 41 -8.52 7.40 -8.25
CA SER A 41 -8.17 6.67 -9.47
C SER A 41 -9.24 6.79 -10.55
N ALA A 42 -10.53 6.73 -10.18
CA ALA A 42 -11.64 6.87 -11.12
C ALA A 42 -11.71 8.29 -11.70
N VAL A 43 -11.52 9.32 -10.85
CA VAL A 43 -11.45 10.72 -11.28
C VAL A 43 -10.26 10.94 -12.22
N ALA A 44 -9.07 10.45 -11.86
CA ALA A 44 -7.88 10.52 -12.69
C ALA A 44 -8.08 9.88 -14.07
N TYR A 45 -8.71 8.69 -14.11
CA TYR A 45 -9.04 8.01 -15.37
C TYR A 45 -10.02 8.81 -16.24
N HIS A 46 -11.02 9.43 -15.63
CA HIS A 46 -11.98 10.26 -16.36
C HIS A 46 -11.31 11.51 -16.99
N TYR A 47 -10.42 12.16 -16.25
CA TYR A 47 -9.66 13.32 -16.74
C TYR A 47 -8.70 12.95 -17.86
N GLU A 48 -7.99 11.82 -17.75
CA GLU A 48 -7.09 11.32 -18.80
C GLU A 48 -7.82 11.07 -20.13
N ASN A 49 -9.08 10.61 -20.08
CA ASN A 49 -9.87 10.35 -21.28
C ASN A 49 -10.54 11.59 -21.90
N THR A 50 -10.72 12.67 -21.12
CA THR A 50 -11.53 13.84 -21.54
C THR A 50 -10.67 15.06 -21.87
N SER A 51 -9.44 15.13 -21.37
CA SER A 51 -8.53 16.26 -21.55
C SER A 51 -7.19 15.78 -22.11
N GLU A 52 -6.52 16.59 -22.94
CA GLU A 52 -5.21 16.29 -23.53
C GLU A 52 -4.05 16.34 -22.50
N GLY A 53 -4.32 15.92 -21.26
CA GLY A 53 -3.40 15.88 -20.14
C GLY A 53 -4.10 16.02 -18.80
N SER A 54 -3.89 15.05 -17.91
CA SER A 54 -4.30 15.14 -16.50
C SER A 54 -3.60 16.33 -15.80
N PRO A 55 -4.34 17.18 -15.04
CA PRO A 55 -3.74 18.26 -14.24
C PRO A 55 -2.97 17.75 -13.00
N PHE A 56 -2.97 16.42 -12.77
CA PHE A 56 -2.28 15.77 -11.65
C PHE A 56 -1.17 14.85 -12.14
N LEU A 57 -0.07 14.78 -11.38
CA LEU A 57 0.99 13.81 -11.64
C LEU A 57 0.48 12.40 -11.37
N LEU A 58 0.21 11.65 -12.44
CA LEU A 58 -0.17 10.24 -12.33
C LEU A 58 1.02 9.41 -11.86
N THR A 59 0.76 8.44 -10.99
CA THR A 59 1.76 7.43 -10.64
C THR A 59 2.23 6.73 -11.91
N GLY A 60 3.55 6.69 -12.12
CA GLY A 60 4.15 6.02 -13.27
C GLY A 60 3.74 4.55 -13.38
N LYS A 61 3.99 3.94 -14.54
CA LYS A 61 3.61 2.55 -14.83
C LYS A 61 4.16 1.60 -13.76
N VAL A 62 3.25 1.02 -12.96
CA VAL A 62 3.60 0.03 -11.95
C VAL A 62 4.11 -1.22 -12.67
N LYS A 63 5.36 -1.63 -12.37
CA LYS A 63 5.91 -2.88 -12.89
C LYS A 63 5.10 -4.04 -12.32
N ALA A 64 4.46 -4.81 -13.19
CA ALA A 64 3.73 -6.00 -12.79
C ALA A 64 4.71 -7.13 -12.47
N GLY A 65 4.51 -7.80 -11.33
CA GLY A 65 5.28 -8.98 -10.93
C GLY A 65 5.93 -8.87 -9.57
N LEU A 66 6.28 -10.04 -9.01
CA LEU A 66 7.19 -10.12 -7.87
C LEU A 66 8.57 -9.63 -8.35
N PRO A 67 9.30 -8.81 -7.56
CA PRO A 67 10.69 -8.53 -7.88
C PRO A 67 11.43 -9.86 -8.07
N GLU A 68 12.35 -9.90 -9.02
CA GLU A 68 13.17 -11.09 -9.26
C GLU A 68 13.82 -11.53 -7.93
N LEU A 69 13.50 -12.74 -7.48
CA LEU A 69 14.08 -13.32 -6.27
C LEU A 69 15.57 -13.56 -6.53
N LYS A 70 16.38 -12.59 -6.15
CA LYS A 70 17.84 -12.62 -6.26
C LYS A 70 18.42 -12.74 -4.88
N LEU A 71 19.34 -13.69 -4.71
CA LEU A 71 20.15 -13.75 -3.49
C LEU A 71 21.00 -12.48 -3.41
N PRO A 72 21.14 -11.89 -2.21
CA PRO A 72 21.99 -10.73 -2.03
C PRO A 72 23.42 -11.07 -2.48
N PRO A 73 24.13 -10.14 -3.12
CA PRO A 73 25.50 -10.38 -3.54
C PRO A 73 26.40 -10.51 -2.30
N PHE A 74 27.05 -11.66 -2.13
CA PHE A 74 28.03 -11.89 -1.04
C PHE A 74 29.40 -11.27 -1.30
N ARG A 75 29.59 -10.68 -2.49
CA ARG A 75 30.85 -10.05 -2.92
C ARG A 75 30.53 -8.82 -3.74
N THR A 76 31.22 -7.71 -3.49
CA THR A 76 31.09 -6.48 -4.27
C THR A 76 32.45 -5.91 -4.63
N VAL A 77 32.52 -5.20 -5.77
CA VAL A 77 33.74 -4.52 -6.22
C VAL A 77 33.51 -3.02 -6.07
N ILE A 78 34.27 -2.39 -5.18
CA ILE A 78 34.22 -0.94 -4.95
C ILE A 78 35.58 -0.39 -5.39
N GLY A 79 35.62 0.27 -6.55
CA GLY A 79 36.86 0.71 -7.18
C GLY A 79 37.74 -0.49 -7.61
N ASN A 80 39.01 -0.51 -7.19
CA ASN A 80 39.98 -1.59 -7.50
C ASN A 80 40.10 -2.65 -6.40
N ARG A 81 39.24 -2.60 -5.37
CA ARG A 81 39.22 -3.54 -4.26
C ARG A 81 38.00 -4.44 -4.38
N THR A 82 38.22 -5.74 -4.28
CA THR A 82 37.10 -6.65 -4.08
C THR A 82 36.86 -6.87 -2.59
N VAL A 83 35.62 -6.63 -2.15
CA VAL A 83 35.20 -6.76 -0.76
C VAL A 83 34.29 -7.98 -0.63
N ASP A 84 34.66 -8.88 0.27
CA ASP A 84 33.88 -10.07 0.64
C ASP A 84 32.92 -9.77 1.80
N PHE A 85 32.01 -10.68 2.13
CA PHE A 85 30.97 -10.48 3.15
C PHE A 85 31.50 -9.97 4.50
N ALA A 86 32.62 -10.52 5.00
CA ALA A 86 33.24 -10.05 6.24
C ALA A 86 33.77 -8.60 6.13
N GLY A 87 34.25 -8.21 4.95
CA GLY A 87 34.65 -6.84 4.67
C GLY A 87 33.46 -5.89 4.63
N MET A 88 32.35 -6.32 4.01
CA MET A 88 31.10 -5.54 4.01
C MET A 88 30.57 -5.36 5.44
N ALA A 89 30.58 -6.42 6.26
CA ALA A 89 30.16 -6.34 7.66
C ALA A 89 31.07 -5.42 8.50
N SER A 90 32.38 -5.45 8.24
CA SER A 90 33.35 -4.56 8.90
C SER A 90 33.15 -3.09 8.49
N ASP A 91 32.81 -2.83 7.23
CA ASP A 91 32.54 -1.48 6.70
C ASP A 91 31.23 -0.90 7.26
N LEU A 92 30.21 -1.73 7.54
CA LEU A 92 28.98 -1.30 8.22
C LEU A 92 29.18 -1.04 9.73
N GLY A 93 30.19 -1.65 10.35
CA GLY A 93 30.54 -1.45 11.75
C GLY A 93 29.37 -1.70 12.73
N SER A 94 29.18 -0.82 13.71
CA SER A 94 28.08 -0.93 14.69
C SER A 94 26.68 -0.72 14.10
N SER A 95 26.58 -0.25 12.86
CA SER A 95 25.29 0.01 12.20
C SER A 95 24.51 -1.28 11.87
N ILE A 96 25.19 -2.43 11.84
CA ILE A 96 24.57 -3.76 11.69
C ILE A 96 23.56 -4.08 12.81
N VAL A 97 23.72 -3.49 13.99
CA VAL A 97 22.80 -3.70 15.12
C VAL A 97 21.44 -3.05 14.88
N LEU A 98 21.40 -1.95 14.10
CA LEU A 98 20.19 -1.20 13.81
C LEU A 98 19.40 -1.80 12.63
N VAL A 99 20.11 -2.28 11.61
CA VAL A 99 19.53 -2.91 10.43
C VAL A 99 20.23 -4.24 10.21
N PRO A 100 19.65 -5.35 10.70
CA PRO A 100 20.18 -6.69 10.45
C PRO A 100 20.19 -6.96 8.95
N ILE A 101 21.34 -7.40 8.44
CA ILE A 101 21.56 -7.81 7.05
C ILE A 101 21.31 -9.31 6.86
#